data_AF-A0A1I1EH39-F1
#
_entry.id   AF-A0A1I1EH39-F1
#
_cell.length_a   1.000
_cell.length_b   1.000
_cell.length_c   1.000
_cell.angle_alpha   90.00
_cell.angle_beta   90.00
_cell.angle_gamma   90.00
#
_symmetry.space_group_name_H-M   'P 1'
#
loop_
_entity.id
_entity.type
_entity.pdbx_description
1 polymer ?
#
loop_
_entity_poly.entity_id
_entity_poly.type
_entity_poly.pdbx_seq_one_letter_code
_entity_poly.pdbx_strand_id
1 'polypeptide(L)'
;MTYTLYLPSGRVPLLSVPLAAACLAVIVPAAIVYAWLQLQVPAVLGFFVACLFALFMASGVKRVCALGKLRHPGWMGWAGILVGLGGWYVQWAAWAALHAGSHDLAGVLHMAIHPAEVAGHALDAVWPAQGGARYLVAASWLGEFWMLLFFPHYMGKMRAEEVFDEAAGAWARYEELPNKFKPVGQPDLLRVFSERGQTLAHILHVEADEASTQFARLRVYRLAGNEQLVSIVNVEVKGKEGAEKIVESWPGKYLYVPTPELDQLLATTAGTAEVDPPELAEAIERLQAGDAEAAFQAALPFIAADEQCLYCDANRICALACSQLERWTQALAYWQALFSKEATAHNALQVATSAVMANEPAHGAAWAETAHTINKSSREMPSISIITGMLSALSRAGHHGNAMPFLEELKSIYTQLQVTDPTVLFAHRMPLFHVFLEKSTPIVTDVLGVQGGRSWFASMLPHLDERGKAELSAWLDRESTPA
;
A
#
# COMPACT_ATOMS: atom_id res chain seq x y z
N MET A 1 17.40 1.67 -4.34
CA MET A 1 16.29 1.15 -3.51
C MET A 1 15.00 1.70 -4.11
N THR A 2 13.93 0.93 -4.15
CA THR A 2 12.67 1.37 -4.78
C THR A 2 11.62 1.57 -3.70
N TYR A 3 11.12 2.80 -3.57
CA TYR A 3 10.03 3.10 -2.64
C TYR A 3 8.74 2.42 -3.12
N THR A 4 7.96 1.85 -2.21
CA THR A 4 6.70 1.15 -2.54
C THR A 4 5.56 1.68 -1.70
N LEU A 5 4.32 1.60 -2.17
CA LEU A 5 3.15 1.96 -1.37
C LEU A 5 2.70 0.78 -0.51
N TYR A 6 2.16 1.07 0.67
CA TYR A 6 1.45 0.10 1.50
C TYR A 6 0.19 -0.38 0.79
N LEU A 7 0.03 -1.70 0.75
CA LEU A 7 -1.18 -2.35 0.30
C LEU A 7 -1.82 -3.07 1.50
N PRO A 8 -3.13 -2.86 1.77
CA PRO A 8 -3.84 -3.60 2.81
C PRO A 8 -3.76 -5.11 2.56
N SER A 9 -3.64 -5.90 3.63
CA SER A 9 -3.47 -7.36 3.55
C SER A 9 -4.65 -8.13 2.91
N GLY A 10 -5.78 -7.47 2.66
CA GLY A 10 -6.97 -8.08 2.08
C GLY A 10 -7.71 -9.02 3.04
N ARG A 11 -7.29 -9.11 4.30
CA ARG A 11 -7.87 -10.04 5.28
C ARG A 11 -9.27 -9.60 5.73
N VAL A 12 -10.17 -10.58 5.76
CA VAL A 12 -11.53 -10.47 6.33
C VAL A 12 -11.64 -11.46 7.49
N PRO A 13 -11.39 -11.03 8.74
CA PRO A 13 -11.54 -11.93 9.89
C PRO A 13 -12.98 -12.40 10.05
N LEU A 14 -13.16 -13.64 10.50
CA LEU A 14 -14.48 -14.25 10.74
C LEU A 14 -15.40 -13.41 11.64
N LEU A 15 -14.83 -12.70 12.62
CA LEU A 15 -15.57 -11.80 13.52
C LEU A 15 -16.24 -10.63 12.78
N SER A 16 -15.78 -10.28 11.59
CA SER A 16 -16.31 -9.14 10.81
C SER A 16 -17.74 -9.36 10.33
N VAL A 17 -18.11 -10.62 10.03
CA VAL A 17 -19.46 -10.98 9.54
C VAL A 17 -20.54 -10.75 10.60
N PRO A 18 -20.44 -11.30 11.83
CA PRO A 18 -21.44 -11.04 12.86
C PRO A 18 -21.45 -9.57 13.31
N LEU A 19 -20.31 -8.86 13.27
CA LEU A 19 -20.27 -7.42 13.54
C LEU A 19 -21.01 -6.60 12.47
N ALA A 20 -20.88 -6.94 11.19
CA ALA A 20 -21.64 -6.32 10.12
C ALA A 20 -23.15 -6.58 10.26
N ALA A 21 -23.54 -7.81 10.62
CA ALA A 21 -24.93 -8.15 10.91
C ALA A 21 -25.48 -7.37 12.12
N ALA A 22 -24.69 -7.25 13.21
CA ALA A 22 -25.06 -6.44 14.36
C ALA A 22 -25.22 -4.96 14.00
N CYS A 23 -24.37 -4.43 13.11
CA CYS A 23 -24.52 -3.08 12.60
C CYS A 23 -25.84 -2.89 11.85
N LEU A 24 -26.23 -3.83 10.98
CA LEU A 24 -27.54 -3.83 10.31
C LEU A 24 -28.69 -3.84 11.32
N ALA A 25 -28.61 -4.65 12.38
CA ALA A 25 -29.63 -4.68 13.43
C ALA A 25 -29.77 -3.34 14.16
N VAL A 26 -28.65 -2.66 14.44
CA VAL A 26 -28.65 -1.32 15.07
C VAL A 26 -29.20 -0.23 14.14
N ILE A 27 -29.11 -0.41 12.82
CA ILE A 27 -29.63 0.54 11.84
C ILE A 27 -31.15 0.56 11.83
N VAL A 28 -31.83 -0.56 12.10
CA VAL A 28 -33.29 -0.65 12.11
C VAL A 28 -33.97 0.39 13.01
N PRO A 29 -33.66 0.48 14.32
CA PRO A 29 -34.26 1.52 15.17
C PRO A 29 -33.87 2.94 14.74
N ALA A 30 -32.63 3.15 14.26
CA ALA A 30 -32.20 4.46 13.78
C ALA A 30 -32.96 4.90 12.51
N ALA A 31 -33.26 3.96 11.61
CA ALA A 31 -34.05 4.19 10.41
C ALA A 31 -35.51 4.56 10.74
N ILE A 32 -36.10 3.94 11.77
CA ILE A 32 -37.45 4.29 12.25
C ILE A 32 -37.46 5.70 12.85
N VAL A 33 -36.47 6.05 13.67
CA VAL A 33 -36.34 7.41 14.22
C VAL A 33 -36.14 8.43 13.12
N TYR A 34 -35.33 8.11 12.10
CA TYR A 34 -35.12 8.94 10.93
C TYR A 34 -36.43 9.20 10.17
N ALA A 35 -37.19 8.14 9.86
CA ALA A 35 -38.49 8.25 9.19
C ALA A 35 -39.49 9.10 9.99
N TRP A 36 -39.53 8.93 11.32
CA TRP A 36 -40.35 9.74 12.20
C TRP A 36 -39.94 11.22 12.16
N LEU A 37 -38.64 11.51 12.28
CA LEU A 37 -38.12 12.89 12.21
C LEU A 37 -38.48 13.57 10.89
N GLN A 38 -38.40 12.84 9.78
CA GLN A 38 -38.69 13.37 8.45
C GLN A 38 -40.15 13.85 8.31
N LEU A 39 -41.08 13.28 9.07
CA LEU A 39 -42.48 13.72 9.12
C LEU A 39 -42.69 14.95 10.02
N GLN A 40 -41.78 15.21 10.97
CA GLN A 40 -41.89 16.32 11.92
C GLN A 40 -41.21 17.60 11.44
N VAL A 41 -40.16 17.47 10.62
CA VAL A 41 -39.34 18.61 10.20
C VAL A 41 -39.81 19.21 8.87
N PRO A 42 -39.70 20.54 8.69
CA PRO A 42 -39.86 21.16 7.38
C PRO A 42 -38.90 20.55 6.35
N ALA A 43 -39.32 20.48 5.08
CA ALA A 43 -38.55 19.85 4.00
C ALA A 43 -37.09 20.36 3.87
N VAL A 44 -36.85 21.65 4.14
CA VAL A 44 -35.50 22.26 4.10
C VAL A 44 -34.58 21.66 5.17
N LEU A 45 -35.11 21.29 6.33
CA LEU A 45 -34.35 20.65 7.41
C LEU A 45 -34.20 19.13 7.21
N GLY A 46 -35.06 18.50 6.40
CA GLY A 46 -34.99 17.07 6.09
C GLY A 46 -33.65 16.63 5.50
N PHE A 47 -32.99 17.50 4.72
CA PHE A 47 -31.63 17.23 4.22
C PHE A 47 -30.61 17.03 5.34
N PHE A 48 -30.65 17.86 6.40
CA PHE A 48 -29.73 17.73 7.52
C PHE A 48 -30.00 16.47 8.35
N VAL A 49 -31.27 16.08 8.50
CA VAL A 49 -31.66 14.82 9.16
C VAL A 49 -31.13 13.63 8.36
N ALA A 50 -31.26 13.67 7.03
CA ALA A 50 -30.70 12.65 6.15
C ALA A 50 -29.17 12.57 6.24
N CYS A 51 -28.47 13.72 6.29
CA CYS A 51 -27.01 13.75 6.51
C CYS A 51 -26.62 13.13 7.86
N LEU A 52 -27.34 13.44 8.94
CA LEU A 52 -27.07 12.86 10.26
C LEU A 52 -27.24 11.33 10.25
N PHE A 53 -28.29 10.84 9.58
CA PHE A 53 -28.52 9.40 9.43
C PHE A 53 -27.43 8.72 8.57
N ALA A 54 -27.02 9.35 7.47
CA ALA A 54 -25.90 8.88 6.64
C ALA A 54 -24.59 8.78 7.45
N LEU A 55 -24.28 9.81 8.24
CA LEU A 55 -23.10 9.84 9.11
C LEU A 55 -23.17 8.79 10.22
N PHE A 56 -24.35 8.56 10.79
CA PHE A 56 -24.56 7.49 11.78
C PHE A 56 -24.24 6.12 11.19
N MET A 57 -24.79 5.78 10.02
CA MET A 57 -24.50 4.53 9.32
C MET A 57 -23.01 4.42 8.97
N ALA A 58 -22.42 5.49 8.45
CA ALA A 58 -21.01 5.51 8.08
C ALA A 58 -20.07 5.33 9.28
N SER A 59 -20.42 5.91 10.44
CA SER A 59 -19.73 5.69 11.72
C SER A 59 -19.86 4.24 12.19
N GLY A 60 -21.04 3.64 12.08
CA GLY A 60 -21.27 2.22 12.37
C GLY A 60 -20.38 1.31 11.53
N VAL A 61 -20.36 1.51 10.21
CA VAL A 61 -19.50 0.79 9.27
C VAL A 61 -18.02 0.95 9.60
N LYS A 62 -17.57 2.19 9.89
CA LYS A 62 -16.19 2.45 10.33
C LYS A 62 -15.83 1.70 11.62
N ARG A 63 -16.74 1.63 12.59
CA ARG A 63 -16.54 0.89 13.84
C ARG A 63 -16.49 -0.62 13.61
N VAL A 64 -17.35 -1.17 12.75
CA VAL A 64 -17.30 -2.58 12.35
C VAL A 64 -15.93 -2.92 11.75
N CYS A 65 -15.43 -2.08 10.84
CA CYS A 65 -14.11 -2.27 10.25
C CYS A 65 -13.00 -2.25 11.32
N ALA A 66 -13.07 -1.29 12.26
CA ALA A 66 -12.08 -1.14 13.32
C ALA A 66 -12.08 -2.32 14.31
N LEU A 67 -13.25 -2.72 14.81
CA LEU A 67 -13.45 -3.81 15.78
C LEU A 67 -13.24 -5.19 15.16
N GLY A 68 -13.81 -5.39 13.96
CA GLY A 68 -13.68 -6.62 13.18
C GLY A 68 -12.31 -6.78 12.57
N LYS A 69 -11.46 -5.75 12.68
CA LYS A 69 -10.10 -5.79 12.22
C LYS A 69 -10.04 -6.17 10.72
N LEU A 70 -10.78 -5.45 9.88
CA LEU A 70 -10.91 -5.77 8.47
C LEU A 70 -9.95 -4.95 7.58
N ARG A 71 -9.25 -5.58 6.64
CA ARG A 71 -8.22 -4.97 5.75
C ARG A 71 -8.54 -5.15 4.27
N HIS A 72 -9.81 -5.34 3.94
CA HIS A 72 -10.25 -5.53 2.56
C HIS A 72 -11.13 -4.34 2.13
N PRO A 73 -10.57 -3.33 1.45
CA PRO A 73 -11.30 -2.13 1.03
C PRO A 73 -12.52 -2.43 0.16
N GLY A 74 -12.39 -3.35 -0.80
CA GLY A 74 -13.49 -3.78 -1.66
C GLY A 74 -14.66 -4.39 -0.87
N TRP A 75 -14.40 -5.39 -0.03
CA TRP A 75 -15.39 -6.01 0.84
C TRP A 75 -16.05 -4.98 1.77
N MET A 76 -15.27 -4.11 2.42
CA MET A 76 -15.80 -3.11 3.34
C MET A 76 -16.66 -2.07 2.63
N GLY A 77 -16.26 -1.67 1.41
CA GLY A 77 -17.05 -0.79 0.57
C GLY A 77 -18.40 -1.41 0.21
N TRP A 78 -18.44 -2.70 -0.15
CA TRP A 78 -19.69 -3.42 -0.42
C TRP A 78 -20.54 -3.62 0.82
N ALA A 79 -19.94 -3.95 1.96
CA ALA A 79 -20.64 -4.03 3.24
C ALA A 79 -21.26 -2.68 3.63
N GLY A 80 -20.57 -1.57 3.35
CA GLY A 80 -21.11 -0.22 3.50
C GLY A 80 -22.32 0.04 2.61
N ILE A 81 -22.27 -0.39 1.34
CA ILE A 81 -23.43 -0.29 0.42
C ILE A 81 -24.61 -1.11 0.95
N LEU A 82 -24.40 -2.34 1.42
CA LEU A 82 -25.46 -3.17 1.98
C LEU A 82 -26.10 -2.53 3.22
N VAL A 83 -25.28 -1.93 4.09
CA VAL A 83 -25.74 -1.13 5.22
C VAL A 83 -26.59 0.07 4.77
N GLY A 84 -26.12 0.82 3.78
CA GLY A 84 -26.85 1.96 3.22
C GLY A 84 -28.18 1.56 2.58
N LEU A 85 -28.20 0.48 1.80
CA LEU A 85 -29.41 -0.09 1.19
C LEU A 85 -30.41 -0.57 2.26
N GLY A 86 -29.92 -1.28 3.28
CA GLY A 86 -30.74 -1.74 4.39
C GLY A 86 -31.36 -0.57 5.16
N GLY A 87 -30.55 0.44 5.50
CA GLY A 87 -31.04 1.64 6.18
C GLY A 87 -32.05 2.43 5.34
N TRP A 88 -31.78 2.62 4.05
CA TRP A 88 -32.69 3.30 3.12
C TRP A 88 -34.02 2.56 2.96
N TYR A 89 -34.01 1.23 2.85
CA TYR A 89 -35.24 0.46 2.69
C TYR A 89 -36.07 0.45 3.98
N VAL A 90 -35.44 0.21 5.14
CA VAL A 90 -36.15 0.16 6.42
C VAL A 90 -36.76 1.52 6.76
N GLN A 91 -36.08 2.63 6.46
CA GLN A 91 -36.67 3.95 6.70
C GLN A 91 -37.88 4.22 5.78
N TRP A 92 -37.87 3.74 4.52
CA TRP A 92 -39.03 3.84 3.64
C TRP A 92 -40.22 3.04 4.14
N ALA A 93 -39.99 1.80 4.59
CA ALA A 93 -41.02 0.97 5.20
C ALA A 93 -41.60 1.62 6.47
N ALA A 94 -40.74 2.19 7.31
CA ALA A 94 -41.16 2.92 8.51
C ALA A 94 -41.94 4.19 8.19
N TRP A 95 -41.48 4.96 7.20
CA TRP A 95 -42.16 6.16 6.72
C TRP A 95 -43.54 5.83 6.18
N ALA A 96 -43.67 4.79 5.35
CA ALA A 96 -44.95 4.35 4.80
C ALA A 96 -45.93 3.90 5.90
N ALA A 97 -45.45 3.13 6.89
CA ALA A 97 -46.25 2.71 8.04
C ALA A 97 -46.76 3.91 8.84
N LEU A 98 -45.88 4.87 9.16
CA LEU A 98 -46.23 6.09 9.88
C LEU A 98 -47.19 6.97 9.07
N HIS A 99 -46.99 7.07 7.76
CA HIS A 99 -47.86 7.82 6.87
C HIS A 99 -49.26 7.20 6.76
N ALA A 100 -49.35 5.87 6.80
CA ALA A 100 -50.61 5.12 6.87
C ALA A 100 -51.27 5.14 8.26
N GLY A 101 -50.67 5.82 9.25
CA GLY A 101 -51.21 5.96 10.60
C GLY A 101 -50.87 4.83 11.57
N SER A 102 -49.96 3.92 11.20
CA SER A 102 -49.42 2.91 12.12
C SER A 102 -48.22 3.48 12.89
N HIS A 103 -48.22 3.34 14.21
CA HIS A 103 -47.16 3.82 15.11
C HIS A 103 -46.42 2.70 15.85
N ASP A 104 -46.68 1.44 15.49
CA ASP A 104 -46.07 0.28 16.12
C ASP A 104 -45.06 -0.44 15.22
N LEU A 105 -44.21 -1.29 15.82
CA LEU A 105 -43.21 -2.06 15.08
C LEU A 105 -43.87 -3.06 14.10
N ALA A 106 -45.07 -3.54 14.42
CA ALA A 106 -45.79 -4.48 13.58
C ALA A 106 -46.15 -3.87 12.22
N GLY A 107 -46.59 -2.61 12.18
CA GLY A 107 -46.83 -1.89 10.93
C GLY A 107 -45.56 -1.68 10.10
N VAL A 108 -44.43 -1.33 10.74
CA VAL A 108 -43.14 -1.20 10.05
C VAL A 108 -42.71 -2.54 9.44
N LEU A 109 -42.83 -3.63 10.19
CA LEU A 109 -42.48 -4.98 9.71
C LEU A 109 -43.41 -5.42 8.58
N HIS A 110 -44.71 -5.10 8.67
CA HIS A 110 -45.67 -5.36 7.60
C HIS A 110 -45.27 -4.63 6.32
N MET A 111 -44.99 -3.33 6.38
CA MET A 111 -44.53 -2.56 5.22
C MET A 111 -43.19 -3.09 4.67
N ALA A 112 -42.28 -3.53 5.53
CA ALA A 112 -40.99 -4.06 5.11
C ALA A 112 -41.10 -5.36 4.29
N ILE A 113 -42.14 -6.16 4.48
CA ILE A 113 -42.38 -7.39 3.69
C ILE A 113 -43.35 -7.18 2.51
N HIS A 114 -43.99 -6.01 2.40
CA HIS A 114 -44.89 -5.63 1.31
C HIS A 114 -44.34 -4.42 0.51
N PRO A 115 -43.24 -4.60 -0.26
CA PRO A 115 -42.59 -3.49 -0.99
C PRO A 115 -43.50 -2.80 -2.01
N ALA A 116 -44.51 -3.50 -2.53
CA ALA A 116 -45.50 -2.91 -3.44
C ALA A 116 -46.37 -1.84 -2.75
N GLU A 117 -46.70 -2.03 -1.47
CA GLU A 117 -47.48 -1.07 -0.70
C GLU A 117 -46.65 0.16 -0.34
N VAL A 118 -45.37 -0.04 0.01
CA VAL A 118 -44.41 1.06 0.22
C VAL A 118 -44.28 1.91 -1.06
N ALA A 119 -44.18 1.28 -2.23
CA ALA A 119 -44.14 1.99 -3.50
C ALA A 119 -45.44 2.75 -3.79
N GLY A 120 -46.60 2.17 -3.45
CA GLY A 120 -47.90 2.84 -3.56
C GLY A 120 -47.97 4.13 -2.74
N HIS A 121 -47.60 4.05 -1.45
CA HIS A 121 -47.54 5.22 -0.57
C HIS A 121 -46.54 6.28 -1.04
N ALA A 122 -45.39 5.88 -1.60
CA ALA A 122 -44.42 6.81 -2.16
C ALA A 122 -44.97 7.53 -3.40
N LEU A 123 -45.68 6.81 -4.29
CA LEU A 123 -46.32 7.40 -5.46
C LEU A 123 -47.43 8.38 -5.06
N ASP A 124 -48.28 8.01 -4.11
CA ASP A 124 -49.36 8.88 -3.61
C ASP A 124 -48.85 10.16 -2.95
N ALA A 125 -47.63 10.15 -2.39
CA ALA A 125 -47.01 11.35 -1.84
C ALA A 125 -46.39 12.28 -2.89
N VAL A 126 -45.94 11.75 -4.04
CA VAL A 126 -45.30 12.56 -5.12
C VAL A 126 -46.32 13.03 -6.15
N TRP A 127 -47.29 12.20 -6.49
CA TRP A 127 -48.23 12.43 -7.59
C TRP A 127 -49.12 13.68 -7.46
N PRO A 128 -49.50 14.15 -6.25
CA PRO A 128 -50.25 15.40 -6.08
C PRO A 128 -49.46 16.66 -6.46
N ALA A 129 -48.13 16.58 -6.56
CA ALA A 129 -47.29 17.72 -6.91
C ALA A 129 -47.41 18.06 -8.41
N GLN A 130 -47.93 19.24 -8.73
CA GLN A 130 -48.08 19.68 -10.12
C GLN A 130 -46.77 20.22 -10.73
N GLY A 131 -46.60 20.00 -12.04
CA GLY A 131 -45.59 20.70 -12.85
C GLY A 131 -44.14 20.34 -12.51
N GLY A 132 -43.31 21.34 -12.19
CA GLY A 132 -41.88 21.17 -11.89
C GLY A 132 -41.57 20.59 -10.50
N ALA A 133 -42.51 20.73 -9.56
CA ALA A 133 -42.29 20.35 -8.15
C ALA A 133 -42.11 18.83 -7.97
N ARG A 134 -42.82 18.00 -8.74
CA ARG A 134 -42.65 16.53 -8.74
C ARG A 134 -41.21 16.09 -9.07
N TYR A 135 -40.56 16.78 -10.02
CA TYR A 135 -39.19 16.45 -10.41
C TYR A 135 -38.19 16.85 -9.34
N LEU A 136 -38.44 17.96 -8.62
CA LEU A 136 -37.60 18.38 -7.51
C LEU A 136 -37.68 17.42 -6.32
N VAL A 137 -38.87 16.92 -5.99
CA VAL A 137 -39.06 15.90 -4.93
C VAL A 137 -38.41 14.58 -5.32
N ALA A 138 -38.59 14.12 -6.57
CA ALA A 138 -37.92 12.90 -7.03
C ALA A 138 -36.39 13.05 -7.02
N ALA A 139 -35.87 14.21 -7.44
CA ALA A 139 -34.44 14.49 -7.41
C ALA A 139 -33.87 14.54 -5.99
N SER A 140 -34.61 15.10 -5.02
CA SER A 140 -34.15 15.13 -3.62
C SER A 140 -34.09 13.73 -3.02
N TRP A 141 -35.08 12.87 -3.28
CA TRP A 141 -35.08 11.48 -2.84
C TRP A 141 -33.97 10.66 -3.49
N LEU A 142 -33.66 10.91 -4.76
CA LEU A 142 -32.53 10.27 -5.44
C LEU A 142 -31.19 10.75 -4.84
N GLY A 143 -31.07 12.04 -4.54
CA GLY A 143 -29.91 12.60 -3.86
C GLY A 143 -29.71 11.99 -2.46
N GLU A 144 -30.80 11.84 -1.71
CA GLU A 144 -30.81 11.15 -0.42
C GLU A 144 -30.36 9.69 -0.56
N PHE A 145 -30.94 8.93 -1.50
CA PHE A 145 -30.54 7.56 -1.77
C PHE A 145 -29.03 7.44 -2.01
N TRP A 146 -28.49 8.26 -2.92
CA TRP A 146 -27.05 8.24 -3.19
C TRP A 146 -26.22 8.62 -1.96
N MET A 147 -26.64 9.61 -1.19
CA MET A 147 -25.95 10.01 0.04
C MET A 147 -25.91 8.86 1.06
N LEU A 148 -27.03 8.17 1.28
CA LEU A 148 -27.12 7.05 2.22
C LEU A 148 -26.28 5.85 1.77
N LEU A 149 -26.00 5.69 0.47
CA LEU A 149 -25.13 4.65 -0.07
C LEU A 149 -23.64 5.04 -0.04
N PHE A 150 -23.30 6.25 -0.51
CA PHE A 150 -21.92 6.67 -0.71
C PHE A 150 -21.17 6.91 0.61
N PHE A 151 -21.83 7.51 1.62
CA PHE A 151 -21.16 7.82 2.89
C PHE A 151 -20.67 6.56 3.61
N PRO A 152 -21.52 5.53 3.84
CA PRO A 152 -21.07 4.28 4.45
C PRO A 152 -20.07 3.52 3.58
N HIS A 153 -20.27 3.48 2.25
CA HIS A 153 -19.32 2.87 1.32
C HIS A 153 -17.91 3.47 1.47
N TYR A 154 -17.82 4.79 1.39
CA TYR A 154 -16.56 5.52 1.41
C TYR A 154 -15.87 5.42 2.78
N MET A 155 -16.60 5.59 3.88
CA MET A 155 -16.02 5.47 5.23
C MET A 155 -15.52 4.06 5.54
N GLY A 156 -16.25 3.03 5.09
CA GLY A 156 -15.80 1.65 5.20
C GLY A 156 -14.53 1.38 4.41
N LYS A 157 -14.53 1.79 3.13
CA LYS A 157 -13.38 1.65 2.24
C LYS A 157 -12.14 2.37 2.80
N MET A 158 -12.26 3.66 3.13
CA MET A 158 -11.14 4.45 3.67
C MET A 158 -10.55 3.82 4.93
N ARG A 159 -11.40 3.36 5.86
CA ARG A 159 -10.91 2.77 7.11
C ARG A 159 -10.15 1.47 6.84
N ALA A 160 -10.61 0.66 5.89
CA ALA A 160 -9.94 -0.58 5.50
C ALA A 160 -8.63 -0.36 4.71
N GLU A 161 -8.42 0.83 4.16
CA GLU A 161 -7.19 1.26 3.46
C GLU A 161 -6.11 1.79 4.42
N GLU A 162 -6.46 2.08 5.67
CA GLU A 162 -5.48 2.53 6.67
C GLU A 162 -4.44 1.45 6.98
N VAL A 163 -3.28 1.89 7.47
CA VAL A 163 -2.18 0.98 7.79
C VAL A 163 -2.54 0.13 9.00
N PHE A 164 -2.41 -1.18 8.85
CA PHE A 164 -2.61 -2.14 9.92
C PHE A 164 -1.32 -2.92 10.15
N ASP A 165 -0.85 -2.88 11.39
CA ASP A 165 0.28 -3.68 11.83
C ASP A 165 -0.23 -5.10 12.15
N GLU A 166 0.14 -6.06 11.31
CA GLU A 166 -0.25 -7.45 11.44
C GLU A 166 0.45 -8.13 12.63
N ALA A 167 1.66 -7.71 13.00
CA ALA A 167 2.41 -8.27 14.11
C ALA A 167 1.92 -7.73 15.46
N ALA A 168 1.65 -6.42 15.55
CA ALA A 168 1.03 -5.83 16.75
C ALA A 168 -0.49 -6.12 16.84
N GLY A 169 -1.11 -6.58 15.75
CA GLY A 169 -2.54 -6.83 15.67
C GLY A 169 -3.38 -5.56 15.90
N ALA A 170 -2.85 -4.39 15.56
CA ALA A 170 -3.46 -3.08 15.78
C ALA A 170 -3.31 -2.17 14.56
N TRP A 171 -4.19 -1.16 14.46
CA TRP A 171 -4.03 -0.13 13.43
C TRP A 171 -2.81 0.72 13.76
N ALA A 172 -1.95 0.93 12.77
CA ALA A 172 -0.69 1.63 12.97
C ALA A 172 -0.95 3.07 13.41
N ARG A 173 -0.15 3.53 14.36
CA ARG A 173 -0.12 4.93 14.76
C ARG A 173 0.95 5.65 13.95
N TYR A 174 0.73 6.93 13.71
CA TYR A 174 1.74 7.78 13.11
C TYR A 174 2.26 8.81 14.10
N GLU A 175 3.51 9.18 13.90
CA GLU A 175 4.18 10.33 14.49
C GLU A 175 4.34 11.38 13.38
N GLU A 176 3.88 12.60 13.61
CA GLU A 176 4.09 13.70 12.67
C GLU A 176 5.42 14.37 13.00
N LEU A 177 6.30 14.51 12.00
CA LEU A 177 7.59 15.16 12.21
C LEU A 177 7.41 16.67 12.43
N PRO A 178 8.20 17.27 13.34
CA PRO A 178 8.04 18.69 13.69
C PRO A 178 8.43 19.64 12.55
N ASN A 179 9.29 19.20 11.63
CA ASN A 179 9.85 20.05 10.58
C ASN A 179 8.88 20.23 9.40
N LYS A 180 8.94 21.42 8.81
CA LYS A 180 8.21 21.78 7.59
C LYS A 180 9.12 21.61 6.39
N PHE A 181 8.66 20.86 5.40
CA PHE A 181 9.41 20.62 4.16
C PHE A 181 8.82 21.42 3.01
N LYS A 182 9.55 21.58 1.90
CA LYS A 182 8.94 22.12 0.68
C LYS A 182 7.83 21.20 0.16
N PRO A 183 6.73 21.76 -0.40
CA PRO A 183 5.64 20.97 -0.96
C PRO A 183 6.15 20.11 -2.12
N VAL A 184 5.73 18.84 -2.13
CA VAL A 184 6.21 17.83 -3.08
C VAL A 184 5.18 17.61 -4.19
N GLY A 185 5.60 17.69 -5.46
CA GLY A 185 4.76 17.38 -6.60
C GLY A 185 4.61 15.87 -6.85
N GLN A 186 3.49 15.46 -7.46
CA GLN A 186 3.31 14.09 -7.98
C GLN A 186 4.42 13.66 -8.97
N PRO A 187 4.87 14.52 -9.91
CA PRO A 187 5.96 14.18 -10.83
C PRO A 187 7.29 13.92 -10.11
N ASP A 188 7.55 14.64 -9.02
CA ASP A 188 8.79 14.51 -8.26
C ASP A 188 8.82 13.18 -7.50
N LEU A 189 7.69 12.80 -6.90
CA LEU A 189 7.54 11.47 -6.31
C LEU A 189 7.72 10.36 -7.35
N LEU A 190 7.11 10.50 -8.53
CA LEU A 190 7.29 9.56 -9.65
C LEU A 190 8.74 9.39 -10.06
N ARG A 191 9.56 10.46 -10.01
CA ARG A 191 11.01 10.39 -10.28
C ARG A 191 11.76 9.61 -9.22
N VAL A 192 11.45 9.83 -7.95
CA VAL A 192 11.99 9.04 -6.83
C VAL A 192 11.59 7.56 -6.93
N PHE A 193 10.43 7.24 -7.50
CA PHE A 193 10.04 5.86 -7.79
C PHE A 193 10.73 5.26 -9.03
N SER A 194 11.13 6.07 -10.02
CA SER A 194 11.63 5.59 -11.31
C SER A 194 13.15 5.56 -11.45
N GLU A 195 13.89 6.42 -10.75
CA GLU A 195 15.33 6.59 -10.95
C GLU A 195 16.16 5.91 -9.85
N ARG A 196 17.11 5.04 -10.23
CA ARG A 196 18.10 4.48 -9.29
C ARG A 196 18.98 5.59 -8.74
N GLY A 197 18.85 5.89 -7.44
CA GLY A 197 19.76 6.78 -6.71
C GLY A 197 19.13 8.07 -6.19
N GLN A 198 17.91 8.42 -6.58
CA GLN A 198 17.18 9.49 -5.90
C GLN A 198 16.55 8.95 -4.62
N THR A 199 16.86 9.61 -3.51
CA THR A 199 16.29 9.30 -2.20
C THR A 199 15.11 10.20 -1.86
N LEU A 200 14.18 9.73 -1.03
CA LEU A 200 13.13 10.57 -0.46
C LEU A 200 13.76 11.75 0.30
N ALA A 201 14.92 11.50 0.93
CA ALA A 201 15.77 12.53 1.51
C ALA A 201 16.12 13.65 0.51
N HIS A 202 16.51 13.35 -0.74
CA HIS A 202 16.82 14.37 -1.75
C HIS A 202 15.63 15.27 -2.13
N ILE A 203 14.41 14.76 -2.13
CA ILE A 203 13.20 15.59 -2.33
C ILE A 203 12.89 16.40 -1.08
N LEU A 204 13.12 15.84 0.10
CA LEU A 204 12.76 16.41 1.39
C LEU A 204 13.84 17.28 2.03
N HIS A 205 15.04 17.40 1.46
CA HIS A 205 16.16 18.13 2.10
C HIS A 205 16.03 19.65 2.16
N VAL A 206 14.99 20.23 1.56
CA VAL A 206 14.81 21.68 1.60
C VAL A 206 13.73 22.03 2.61
N GLU A 207 14.17 22.42 3.81
CA GLU A 207 13.29 23.00 4.82
C GLU A 207 12.54 24.20 4.23
N ALA A 208 11.24 24.24 4.48
CA ALA A 208 10.44 25.39 4.12
C ALA A 208 10.70 26.51 5.13
N ASP A 209 10.78 27.74 4.63
CA ASP A 209 10.89 28.94 5.46
C ASP A 209 9.75 28.94 6.51
N GLU A 210 10.03 29.28 7.77
CA GLU A 210 9.04 29.15 8.87
C GLU A 210 7.74 29.93 8.57
N ALA A 211 7.87 31.02 7.79
CA ALA A 211 6.81 31.92 7.35
C ALA A 211 6.06 31.47 6.07
N SER A 212 6.42 30.33 5.47
CA SER A 212 5.76 29.85 4.25
C SER A 212 4.32 29.40 4.51
N THR A 213 3.40 29.86 3.66
CA THR A 213 1.98 29.45 3.66
C THR A 213 1.75 28.12 2.95
N GLN A 214 2.77 27.57 2.29
CA GLN A 214 2.76 26.25 1.64
C GLN A 214 3.95 25.42 2.11
N PHE A 215 3.68 24.27 2.70
CA PHE A 215 4.72 23.36 3.21
C PHE A 215 4.22 21.91 3.19
N ALA A 216 5.13 20.95 3.21
CA ALA A 216 4.84 19.52 3.39
C ALA A 216 5.13 19.09 4.83
N ARG A 217 4.31 18.17 5.34
CA ARG A 217 4.52 17.44 6.59
C ARG A 217 4.69 15.96 6.31
N LEU A 218 5.47 15.31 7.15
CA LEU A 218 5.72 13.88 7.08
C LEU A 218 5.07 13.17 8.25
N ARG A 219 4.29 12.14 7.96
CA ARG A 219 3.70 11.25 8.96
C ARG A 219 4.40 9.91 8.86
N VAL A 220 5.14 9.55 9.91
CA VAL A 220 5.92 8.32 10.01
C VAL A 220 5.11 7.28 10.78
N TYR A 221 4.93 6.09 10.21
CA TYR A 221 4.31 4.94 10.85
C TYR A 221 5.39 3.91 11.12
N ARG A 222 5.59 3.57 12.39
CA ARG A 222 6.51 2.49 12.81
C ARG A 222 5.69 1.22 12.97
N LEU A 223 6.05 0.18 12.24
CA LEU A 223 5.44 -1.15 12.32
C LEU A 223 6.36 -2.10 13.10
N ALA A 224 5.79 -3.12 13.72
CA ALA A 224 6.56 -4.19 14.32
C ALA A 224 7.37 -4.95 13.25
N GLY A 225 8.67 -5.16 13.51
CA GLY A 225 9.61 -5.78 12.54
C GLY A 225 10.53 -4.80 11.81
N ASN A 226 10.77 -3.61 12.35
CA ASN A 226 11.63 -2.55 11.77
C ASN A 226 11.18 -2.00 10.41
N GLU A 227 9.95 -2.29 9.99
CA GLU A 227 9.34 -1.65 8.82
C GLU A 227 8.82 -0.25 9.17
N GLN A 228 9.10 0.70 8.30
CA GLN A 228 8.68 2.09 8.48
C GLN A 228 7.99 2.60 7.21
N LEU A 229 6.88 3.31 7.40
CA LEU A 229 6.11 3.92 6.33
C LEU A 229 6.05 5.44 6.52
N VAL A 230 6.04 6.19 5.42
CA VAL A 230 5.94 7.65 5.43
C VAL A 230 4.80 8.11 4.54
N SER A 231 3.95 9.00 5.05
CA SER A 231 3.00 9.73 4.21
C SER A 231 3.41 11.19 4.11
N ILE A 232 3.39 11.73 2.89
CA ILE A 232 3.67 13.14 2.63
C ILE A 232 2.34 13.87 2.52
N VAL A 233 2.18 14.93 3.32
CA VAL A 233 0.99 15.77 3.34
C VAL A 233 1.40 17.20 2.99
N ASN A 234 1.06 17.65 1.79
CA ASN A 234 1.22 19.04 1.41
C ASN A 234 0.09 19.86 2.05
N VAL A 235 0.46 20.87 2.81
CA VAL A 235 -0.42 21.79 3.53
C VAL A 235 -0.33 23.16 2.89
N GLU A 236 -1.48 23.71 2.52
CA GLU A 236 -1.63 25.09 2.06
C GLU A 236 -2.56 25.84 3.02
N VAL A 237 -2.02 26.89 3.65
CA VAL A 237 -2.77 27.75 4.56
C VAL A 237 -3.34 28.93 3.77
N LYS A 238 -4.66 28.93 3.55
CA LYS A 238 -5.38 30.01 2.87
C LYS A 238 -6.16 30.84 3.87
N GLY A 239 -5.82 32.12 4.03
CA GLY A 239 -6.61 33.03 4.86
C GLY A 239 -5.90 34.35 5.15
N LYS A 240 -6.64 35.29 5.74
CA LYS A 240 -6.08 36.45 6.47
C LYS A 240 -6.23 36.16 7.97
N GLU A 241 -5.36 36.76 8.79
CA GLU A 241 -5.30 36.58 10.25
C GLU A 241 -6.72 36.49 10.87
N GLY A 242 -7.01 35.35 11.50
CA GLY A 242 -8.28 35.07 12.19
C GLY A 242 -9.21 34.05 11.51
N ALA A 243 -8.99 33.69 10.24
CA ALA A 243 -9.76 32.65 9.54
C ALA A 243 -8.88 31.86 8.56
N GLU A 244 -7.87 31.16 9.07
CA GLU A 244 -6.99 30.30 8.29
C GLU A 244 -7.68 28.98 7.92
N LYS A 245 -7.82 28.71 6.63
CA LYS A 245 -8.29 27.45 6.08
C LYS A 245 -7.09 26.60 5.66
N ILE A 246 -6.90 25.47 6.33
CA ILE A 246 -5.87 24.49 6.00
C ILE A 246 -6.41 23.58 4.90
N VAL A 247 -5.73 23.54 3.76
CA VAL A 247 -6.02 22.61 2.66
C VAL A 247 -4.89 21.58 2.61
N GLU A 248 -5.24 20.32 2.81
CA GLU A 248 -4.29 19.21 2.72
C GLU A 248 -4.41 18.49 1.37
N SER A 249 -3.28 18.20 0.75
CA SER A 249 -3.18 17.29 -0.39
C SER A 249 -2.17 16.20 -0.08
N TRP A 250 -2.42 14.99 -0.59
CA TRP A 250 -1.71 13.78 -0.21
C TRP A 250 -0.97 13.23 -1.43
N PRO A 251 0.18 13.83 -1.81
CA PRO A 251 0.93 13.44 -3.00
C PRO A 251 1.48 12.00 -2.90
N GLY A 252 1.73 11.48 -1.69
CA GLY A 252 2.09 10.08 -1.45
C GLY A 252 1.59 9.58 -0.09
N LYS A 253 0.83 8.48 -0.08
CA LYS A 253 0.30 7.84 1.14
C LYS A 253 0.99 6.52 1.42
N TYR A 254 1.51 6.36 2.65
CA TYR A 254 2.05 5.10 3.15
C TYR A 254 3.19 4.52 2.29
N LEU A 255 4.24 5.32 2.09
CA LEU A 255 5.43 4.94 1.36
C LEU A 255 6.37 4.13 2.25
N TYR A 256 6.72 2.91 1.85
CA TYR A 256 7.82 2.17 2.47
C TYR A 256 9.11 2.93 2.23
N VAL A 257 9.76 3.30 3.32
CA VAL A 257 11.07 3.94 3.32
C VAL A 257 12.04 2.95 3.99
N PRO A 258 13.18 2.63 3.35
CA PRO A 258 14.20 1.83 4.01
C PRO A 258 14.60 2.47 5.34
N THR A 259 14.61 1.68 6.41
CA THR A 259 14.98 2.07 7.78
C THR A 259 16.22 2.98 7.85
N PRO A 260 17.37 2.67 7.20
CA PRO A 260 18.54 3.53 7.28
C PRO A 260 18.35 4.93 6.66
N GLU A 261 17.44 5.08 5.69
CA GLU A 261 17.19 6.38 5.08
C GLU A 261 16.22 7.23 5.92
N LEU A 262 15.20 6.59 6.50
CA LEU A 262 14.31 7.30 7.41
C LEU A 262 15.04 7.65 8.70
N ASP A 263 15.92 6.77 9.20
CA ASP A 263 16.79 7.07 10.34
C ASP A 263 17.79 8.19 10.01
N GLN A 264 18.26 8.33 8.77
CA GLN A 264 19.03 9.51 8.35
C GLN A 264 18.19 10.80 8.34
N LEU A 265 16.93 10.74 7.86
CA LEU A 265 15.95 11.83 7.90
C LEU A 265 15.53 12.20 9.34
N LEU A 266 15.45 11.21 10.23
CA LEU A 266 15.14 11.37 11.64
C LEU A 266 16.37 11.83 12.44
N ALA A 267 17.57 11.37 12.12
CA ALA A 267 18.83 11.80 12.74
C ALA A 267 19.16 13.25 12.43
N THR A 268 18.72 13.76 11.28
CA THR A 268 18.78 15.20 10.97
C THR A 268 17.77 16.04 11.77
N THR A 269 16.77 15.43 12.44
CA THR A 269 15.63 16.16 13.00
C THR A 269 15.27 15.86 14.46
N ALA A 270 15.70 14.74 15.06
CA ALA A 270 15.55 14.45 16.48
C ALA A 270 16.53 13.36 16.94
N GLY A 271 17.46 13.74 17.82
CA GLY A 271 18.30 12.77 18.53
C GLY A 271 17.46 11.93 19.48
N THR A 272 17.20 10.67 19.12
CA THR A 272 17.16 9.48 19.98
C THR A 272 16.80 8.28 19.09
N ALA A 273 17.82 7.59 18.57
CA ALA A 273 17.70 6.27 17.96
C ALA A 273 17.92 5.18 19.02
N GLU A 274 17.41 3.99 18.75
CA GLU A 274 17.82 2.75 19.42
C GLU A 274 19.36 2.72 19.40
N VAL A 275 19.97 2.54 20.57
CA VAL A 275 21.40 2.80 20.74
C VAL A 275 22.17 1.70 20.02
N ASP A 276 22.64 2.01 18.81
CA ASP A 276 23.69 1.23 18.12
C ASP A 276 24.80 0.93 19.13
N PRO A 277 25.39 -0.27 19.13
CA PRO A 277 26.46 -0.59 20.06
C PRO A 277 27.53 0.50 19.98
N PRO A 278 27.85 1.21 21.09
CA PRO A 278 28.79 2.33 21.06
C PRO A 278 30.16 1.91 20.50
N GLU A 279 30.50 0.62 20.59
CA GLU A 279 31.68 0.00 20.02
C GLU A 279 31.73 0.05 18.48
N LEU A 280 30.58 0.09 17.79
CA LEU A 280 30.48 0.12 16.33
C LEU A 280 30.22 1.52 15.75
N ALA A 281 30.09 2.55 16.60
CA ALA A 281 29.78 3.90 16.15
C ALA A 281 30.76 4.41 15.08
N GLU A 282 32.07 4.17 15.25
CA GLU A 282 33.08 4.53 14.23
C GLU A 282 32.84 3.75 12.92
N ALA A 283 32.61 2.44 12.99
CA ALA A 283 32.41 1.62 11.80
C ALA A 283 31.17 2.06 11.00
N ILE A 284 30.09 2.42 11.71
CA ILE A 284 28.86 2.95 11.13
C ILE A 284 29.11 4.30 10.45
N GLU A 285 29.78 5.24 11.13
CA GLU A 285 30.12 6.55 10.57
C GLU A 285 30.96 6.43 9.30
N ARG A 286 31.97 5.55 9.30
CA ARG A 286 32.81 5.28 8.12
C ARG A 286 32.01 4.68 6.97
N LEU A 287 31.12 3.74 7.25
CA LEU A 287 30.30 3.11 6.22
C LEU A 287 29.34 4.12 5.58
N GLN A 288 28.73 4.99 6.39
CA GLN A 288 27.85 6.06 5.93
C GLN A 288 28.61 7.12 5.10
N ALA A 289 29.86 7.39 5.45
CA ALA A 289 30.75 8.26 4.67
C ALA A 289 31.22 7.64 3.34
N GLY A 290 30.88 6.37 3.08
CA GLY A 290 31.32 5.62 1.89
C GLY A 290 32.76 5.10 1.97
N ASP A 291 33.41 5.17 3.14
CA ASP A 291 34.74 4.63 3.38
C ASP A 291 34.64 3.16 3.81
N ALA A 292 34.36 2.29 2.82
CA ALA A 292 34.14 0.87 3.05
C ALA A 292 35.35 0.17 3.67
N GLU A 293 36.58 0.55 3.34
CA GLU A 293 37.77 -0.08 3.91
C GLU A 293 37.91 0.28 5.39
N ALA A 294 37.78 1.56 5.76
CA ALA A 294 37.86 1.96 7.16
C ALA A 294 36.71 1.37 8.00
N ALA A 295 35.50 1.32 7.43
CA ALA A 295 34.36 0.68 8.08
C ALA A 295 34.60 -0.79 8.37
N PHE A 296 35.15 -1.52 7.38
CA PHE A 296 35.52 -2.92 7.54
C PHE A 296 36.56 -3.11 8.66
N GLN A 297 37.63 -2.31 8.66
CA GLN A 297 38.69 -2.43 9.69
C GLN A 297 38.16 -2.10 11.10
N ALA A 298 37.25 -1.13 11.22
CA ALA A 298 36.66 -0.75 12.50
C ALA A 298 35.69 -1.80 13.06
N ALA A 299 34.93 -2.49 12.20
CA ALA A 299 34.00 -3.55 12.62
C ALA A 299 34.68 -4.90 12.87
N LEU A 300 35.82 -5.17 12.22
CA LEU A 300 36.50 -6.47 12.23
C LEU A 300 36.79 -7.05 13.62
N PRO A 301 37.18 -6.27 14.65
CA PRO A 301 37.44 -6.82 15.99
C PRO A 301 36.21 -7.45 16.66
N PHE A 302 35.00 -7.11 16.21
CA PHE A 302 33.75 -7.46 16.88
C PHE A 302 32.98 -8.61 16.21
N ILE A 303 33.48 -9.16 15.10
CA ILE A 303 32.80 -10.24 14.34
C ILE A 303 32.65 -11.56 15.10
N ALA A 304 33.31 -11.69 16.25
CA ALA A 304 33.27 -12.86 17.14
C ALA A 304 32.91 -12.47 18.58
N ALA A 305 32.23 -11.32 18.77
CA ALA A 305 31.78 -10.88 20.08
C ALA A 305 30.78 -11.89 20.70
N ASP A 306 30.85 -12.06 22.02
CA ASP A 306 29.91 -12.91 22.76
C ASP A 306 28.50 -12.30 22.80
N GLU A 307 28.42 -10.96 22.77
CA GLU A 307 27.16 -10.23 22.72
C GLU A 307 26.54 -10.33 21.32
N GLN A 308 25.31 -10.88 21.27
CA GLN A 308 24.66 -11.19 20.00
C GLN A 308 24.39 -9.95 19.12
N CYS A 309 23.97 -8.82 19.71
CA CYS A 309 23.70 -7.59 18.96
C CYS A 309 24.98 -7.09 18.28
N LEU A 310 26.05 -6.95 19.07
CA LEU A 310 27.37 -6.52 18.60
C LEU A 310 27.95 -7.47 17.53
N TYR A 311 27.82 -8.79 17.73
CA TYR A 311 28.21 -9.80 16.74
C TYR A 311 27.46 -9.62 15.42
N CYS A 312 26.12 -9.50 15.47
CA CYS A 312 25.30 -9.39 14.27
C CYS A 312 25.61 -8.11 13.49
N ASP A 313 25.69 -6.97 14.17
CA ASP A 313 25.95 -5.69 13.54
C ASP A 313 27.36 -5.61 12.95
N ALA A 314 28.37 -6.14 13.66
CA ALA A 314 29.73 -6.22 13.15
C ALA A 314 29.82 -7.05 11.86
N ASN A 315 29.21 -8.25 11.87
CA ASN A 315 29.17 -9.11 10.67
C ASN A 315 28.41 -8.46 9.52
N ARG A 316 27.29 -7.75 9.80
CA ARG A 316 26.52 -7.00 8.80
C ARG A 316 27.34 -5.88 8.16
N ILE A 317 28.04 -5.08 8.96
CA ILE A 317 28.92 -4.00 8.47
C ILE A 317 30.05 -4.59 7.62
N CYS A 318 30.73 -5.64 8.11
CA CYS A 318 31.78 -6.31 7.33
C CYS A 318 31.25 -6.85 6.00
N ALA A 319 30.07 -7.48 5.98
CA ALA A 319 29.47 -8.02 4.76
C ALA A 319 29.14 -6.93 3.73
N LEU A 320 28.55 -5.82 4.18
CA LEU A 320 28.24 -4.66 3.35
C LEU A 320 29.50 -4.00 2.80
N ALA A 321 30.50 -3.75 3.67
CA ALA A 321 31.77 -3.17 3.28
C ALA A 321 32.51 -4.04 2.25
N CYS A 322 32.63 -5.35 2.51
CA CYS A 322 33.20 -6.29 1.55
C CYS A 322 32.44 -6.32 0.22
N SER A 323 31.11 -6.18 0.24
CA SER A 323 30.30 -6.11 -0.99
C SER A 323 30.60 -4.85 -1.81
N GLN A 324 30.77 -3.69 -1.15
CA GLN A 324 31.15 -2.44 -1.83
C GLN A 324 32.56 -2.51 -2.42
N LEU A 325 33.48 -3.21 -1.73
CA LEU A 325 34.85 -3.45 -2.17
C LEU A 325 34.98 -4.61 -3.18
N GLU A 326 33.87 -5.20 -3.60
CA GLU A 326 33.81 -6.37 -4.49
C GLU A 326 34.58 -7.61 -3.98
N ARG A 327 34.76 -7.71 -2.65
CA ARG A 327 35.35 -8.86 -1.94
C ARG A 327 34.29 -9.93 -1.67
N TRP A 328 33.67 -10.45 -2.73
CA TRP A 328 32.45 -11.26 -2.64
C TRP A 328 32.59 -12.55 -1.82
N THR A 329 33.73 -13.23 -1.87
CA THR A 329 33.98 -14.42 -1.04
C THR A 329 33.99 -14.09 0.46
N GLN A 330 34.51 -12.93 0.85
CA GLN A 330 34.48 -12.48 2.25
C GLN A 330 33.08 -12.01 2.64
N ALA A 331 32.41 -11.24 1.77
CA ALA A 331 31.03 -10.82 1.99
C ALA A 331 30.10 -12.02 2.23
N LEU A 332 30.26 -13.08 1.41
CA LEU A 332 29.54 -14.34 1.57
C LEU A 332 29.74 -14.96 2.96
N ALA A 333 30.99 -15.05 3.43
CA ALA A 333 31.30 -15.62 4.74
C ALA A 333 30.62 -14.83 5.88
N TYR A 334 30.64 -13.50 5.82
CA TYR A 334 30.00 -12.65 6.84
C TYR A 334 28.47 -12.73 6.79
N TRP A 335 27.87 -12.79 5.59
CA TRP A 335 26.42 -12.99 5.47
C TRP A 335 25.99 -14.36 6.00
N GLN A 336 26.78 -15.42 5.78
CA GLN A 336 26.51 -16.74 6.36
C GLN A 336 26.64 -16.73 7.89
N ALA A 337 27.68 -16.06 8.41
CA ALA A 337 27.89 -15.90 9.84
C ALA A 337 26.72 -15.14 10.50
N LEU A 338 26.21 -14.09 9.85
CA LEU A 338 25.02 -13.37 10.29
C LEU A 338 23.77 -14.25 10.22
N PHE A 339 23.55 -14.95 9.11
CA PHE A 339 22.39 -15.83 8.93
C PHE A 339 22.30 -16.92 10.01
N SER A 340 23.45 -17.42 10.50
CA SER A 340 23.49 -18.41 11.58
C SER A 340 22.87 -17.92 12.90
N LYS A 341 22.79 -16.60 13.11
CA LYS A 341 22.14 -15.96 14.27
C LYS A 341 20.80 -15.34 13.92
N GLU A 342 20.65 -14.85 12.69
CA GLU A 342 19.45 -14.22 12.16
C GLU A 342 18.99 -14.90 10.86
N ALA A 343 18.24 -15.98 11.00
CA ALA A 343 17.76 -16.79 9.88
C ALA A 343 16.55 -16.15 9.14
N THR A 344 16.75 -14.95 8.61
CA THR A 344 15.73 -14.19 7.87
C THR A 344 15.82 -14.48 6.37
N ALA A 345 14.71 -14.36 5.66
CA ALA A 345 14.69 -14.47 4.20
C ALA A 345 15.56 -13.38 3.52
N HIS A 346 15.60 -12.17 4.09
CA HIS A 346 16.48 -11.12 3.62
C HIS A 346 17.95 -11.54 3.69
N ASN A 347 18.41 -12.04 4.84
CA ASN A 347 19.78 -12.49 5.01
C ASN A 347 20.09 -13.69 4.11
N ALA A 348 19.16 -14.64 3.94
CA ALA A 348 19.31 -15.73 2.98
C ALA A 348 19.46 -15.23 1.54
N LEU A 349 18.73 -14.19 1.13
CA LEU A 349 18.91 -13.58 -0.19
C LEU A 349 20.29 -12.90 -0.32
N GLN A 350 20.79 -12.23 0.73
CA GLN A 350 22.14 -11.63 0.68
C GLN A 350 23.23 -12.70 0.54
N VAL A 351 23.08 -13.85 1.21
CA VAL A 351 23.94 -15.02 1.01
C VAL A 351 23.84 -15.49 -0.44
N ALA A 352 22.62 -15.62 -0.97
CA ALA A 352 22.38 -16.07 -2.34
C ALA A 352 23.07 -15.18 -3.39
N THR A 353 22.87 -13.86 -3.31
CA THR A 353 23.44 -12.91 -4.26
C THR A 353 24.96 -12.79 -4.08
N SER A 354 25.48 -12.83 -2.86
CA SER A 354 26.92 -12.82 -2.61
C SER A 354 27.61 -14.09 -3.13
N ALA A 355 26.97 -15.25 -3.03
CA ALA A 355 27.48 -16.50 -3.61
C ALA A 355 27.54 -16.43 -5.14
N VAL A 356 26.50 -15.88 -5.78
CA VAL A 356 26.52 -15.63 -7.23
C VAL A 356 27.68 -14.70 -7.60
N MET A 357 27.84 -13.58 -6.90
CA MET A 357 28.91 -12.62 -7.18
C MET A 357 30.31 -13.19 -6.87
N ALA A 358 30.41 -14.17 -5.98
CA ALA A 358 31.61 -14.97 -5.72
C ALA A 358 31.84 -16.09 -6.75
N ASN A 359 31.12 -16.08 -7.88
CA ASN A 359 31.21 -17.06 -8.97
C ASN A 359 30.75 -18.48 -8.59
N GLU A 360 29.80 -18.58 -7.65
CA GLU A 360 29.16 -19.83 -7.22
C GLU A 360 27.63 -19.84 -7.49
N PRO A 361 27.18 -19.81 -8.76
CA PRO A 361 25.77 -19.62 -9.09
C PRO A 361 24.85 -20.75 -8.61
N ALA A 362 25.33 -21.99 -8.54
CA ALA A 362 24.55 -23.13 -8.02
C ALA A 362 24.31 -23.00 -6.51
N HIS A 363 25.31 -22.53 -5.77
CA HIS A 363 25.19 -22.26 -4.34
C HIS A 363 24.23 -21.09 -4.08
N GLY A 364 24.34 -20.03 -4.90
CA GLY A 364 23.39 -18.92 -4.87
C GLY A 364 21.95 -19.36 -5.11
N ALA A 365 21.70 -20.21 -6.10
CA ALA A 365 20.35 -20.73 -6.38
C ALA A 365 19.76 -21.53 -5.20
N ALA A 366 20.57 -22.35 -4.52
CA ALA A 366 20.13 -23.08 -3.33
C ALA A 366 19.74 -22.16 -2.17
N TRP A 367 20.48 -21.05 -1.99
CA TRP A 367 20.14 -20.03 -1.00
C TRP A 367 18.92 -19.18 -1.39
N ALA A 368 18.69 -18.94 -2.68
CA ALA A 368 17.47 -18.30 -3.15
C ALA A 368 16.23 -19.15 -2.82
N GLU A 369 16.30 -20.47 -2.97
CA GLU A 369 15.23 -21.38 -2.55
C GLU A 369 15.03 -21.38 -1.02
N THR A 370 16.11 -21.27 -0.27
CA THR A 370 16.07 -21.10 1.19
C THR A 370 15.36 -19.79 1.56
N ALA A 371 15.69 -18.68 0.88
CA ALA A 371 15.02 -17.40 1.05
C ALA A 371 13.53 -17.50 0.72
N HIS A 372 13.16 -18.17 -0.38
CA HIS A 372 11.74 -18.41 -0.73
C HIS A 372 11.01 -19.22 0.34
N THR A 373 11.63 -20.27 0.87
CA THR A 373 11.05 -21.14 1.90
C THR A 373 10.78 -20.37 3.19
N ILE A 374 11.76 -19.58 3.67
CA ILE A 374 11.60 -18.75 4.86
C ILE A 374 10.52 -17.68 4.61
N ASN A 375 10.58 -17.00 3.46
CA ASN A 375 9.66 -15.91 3.15
C ASN A 375 8.21 -16.36 2.98
N LYS A 376 7.97 -17.61 2.59
CA LYS A 376 6.61 -18.19 2.49
C LYS A 376 5.89 -18.17 3.84
N SER A 377 6.61 -18.36 4.94
CA SER A 377 6.05 -18.31 6.30
C SER A 377 6.20 -16.94 6.95
N SER A 378 7.36 -16.29 6.86
CA SER A 378 7.62 -15.00 7.54
C SER A 378 6.96 -13.81 6.84
N ARG A 379 6.88 -13.84 5.49
CA ARG A 379 6.37 -12.75 4.64
C ARG A 379 7.06 -11.40 4.87
N GLU A 380 8.30 -11.43 5.34
CA GLU A 380 9.11 -10.24 5.64
C GLU A 380 9.57 -9.49 4.39
N MET A 381 9.50 -10.12 3.22
CA MET A 381 9.84 -9.47 1.95
C MET A 381 8.91 -9.91 0.82
N PRO A 382 8.73 -9.13 -0.25
CA PRO A 382 7.92 -9.57 -1.37
C PRO A 382 8.69 -10.63 -2.19
N SER A 383 8.03 -11.72 -2.56
CA SER A 383 8.67 -12.85 -3.26
C SER A 383 9.39 -12.44 -4.55
N ILE A 384 8.88 -11.43 -5.23
CA ILE A 384 9.48 -10.87 -6.46
C ILE A 384 10.87 -10.24 -6.23
N SER A 385 11.18 -9.78 -5.01
CA SER A 385 12.49 -9.24 -4.67
C SER A 385 13.58 -10.32 -4.67
N ILE A 386 13.25 -11.57 -4.38
CA ILE A 386 14.19 -12.70 -4.47
C ILE A 386 14.54 -12.95 -5.94
N ILE A 387 13.54 -13.05 -6.81
CA ILE A 387 13.69 -13.27 -8.25
C ILE A 387 14.53 -12.13 -8.88
N THR A 388 14.12 -10.88 -8.64
CA THR A 388 14.80 -9.71 -9.22
C THR A 388 16.20 -9.46 -8.65
N GLY A 389 16.42 -9.80 -7.37
CA GLY A 389 17.75 -9.80 -6.76
C GLY A 389 18.69 -10.81 -7.41
N MET A 390 18.22 -12.05 -7.59
CA MET A 390 18.97 -13.11 -8.27
C MET A 390 19.26 -12.77 -9.74
N LEU A 391 18.26 -12.28 -10.50
CA LEU A 391 18.46 -11.84 -11.88
C LEU A 391 19.53 -10.75 -11.98
N SER A 392 19.52 -9.78 -11.07
CA SER A 392 20.50 -8.70 -11.04
C SER A 392 21.91 -9.22 -10.76
N ALA A 393 22.06 -10.11 -9.77
CA ALA A 393 23.35 -10.69 -9.41
C ALA A 393 23.90 -11.58 -10.54
N LEU A 394 23.07 -12.48 -11.08
CA LEU A 394 23.46 -13.42 -12.14
C LEU A 394 23.83 -12.68 -13.43
N SER A 395 23.07 -11.64 -13.80
CA SER A 395 23.40 -10.81 -14.96
C SER A 395 24.71 -10.04 -14.74
N ARG A 396 24.92 -9.42 -13.58
CA ARG A 396 26.17 -8.69 -13.28
C ARG A 396 27.39 -9.61 -13.26
N ALA A 397 27.25 -10.85 -12.78
CA ALA A 397 28.31 -11.85 -12.76
C ALA A 397 28.50 -12.56 -14.12
N GLY A 398 27.69 -12.27 -15.14
CA GLY A 398 27.78 -12.90 -16.46
C GLY A 398 27.24 -14.33 -16.53
N HIS A 399 26.47 -14.78 -15.54
CA HIS A 399 25.88 -16.11 -15.46
C HIS A 399 24.48 -16.17 -16.10
N HIS A 400 24.36 -15.76 -17.37
CA HIS A 400 23.06 -15.67 -18.05
C HIS A 400 22.31 -16.99 -18.15
N GLY A 401 23.01 -18.12 -18.36
CA GLY A 401 22.40 -19.45 -18.36
C GLY A 401 21.70 -19.79 -17.04
N ASN A 402 22.29 -19.39 -15.91
CA ASN A 402 21.70 -19.57 -14.58
C ASN A 402 20.61 -18.54 -14.27
N ALA A 403 20.55 -17.42 -14.99
CA ALA A 403 19.50 -16.41 -14.85
C ALA A 403 18.17 -16.83 -15.51
N MET A 404 18.21 -17.67 -16.54
CA MET A 404 17.02 -18.06 -17.31
C MET A 404 15.88 -18.66 -16.47
N PRO A 405 16.10 -19.56 -15.49
CA PRO A 405 15.01 -20.07 -14.66
C PRO A 405 14.26 -18.97 -13.90
N PHE A 406 14.98 -17.99 -13.32
CA PHE A 406 14.36 -16.85 -12.64
C PHE A 406 13.62 -15.93 -13.62
N LEU A 407 14.11 -15.84 -14.85
CA LEU A 407 13.49 -15.04 -15.89
C LEU A 407 12.20 -15.68 -16.43
N GLU A 408 12.18 -17.02 -16.54
CA GLU A 408 10.96 -17.77 -16.86
C GLU A 408 9.91 -17.63 -15.76
N GLU A 409 10.33 -17.66 -14.49
CA GLU A 409 9.44 -17.40 -13.36
C GLU A 409 8.85 -15.98 -13.46
N LEU A 410 9.69 -14.97 -13.67
CA LEU A 410 9.25 -13.58 -13.82
C LEU A 410 8.29 -13.40 -15.01
N LYS A 411 8.61 -14.01 -16.16
CA LYS A 411 7.73 -14.06 -17.34
C LYS A 411 6.39 -14.70 -17.01
N SER A 412 6.38 -15.83 -16.30
CA SER A 412 5.15 -16.52 -15.89
C SER A 412 4.25 -15.59 -15.07
N ILE A 413 4.82 -14.83 -14.14
CA ILE A 413 4.07 -13.88 -13.32
C ILE A 413 3.41 -12.80 -14.20
N TYR A 414 4.11 -12.22 -15.18
CA TYR A 414 3.49 -11.28 -16.13
C TYR A 414 2.33 -11.91 -16.90
N THR A 415 2.51 -13.13 -17.42
CA THR A 415 1.47 -13.81 -18.20
C THR A 415 0.25 -14.21 -17.35
N GLN A 416 0.43 -14.43 -16.06
CA GLN A 416 -0.67 -14.74 -15.12
C GLN A 416 -1.40 -13.48 -14.65
N LEU A 417 -0.69 -12.36 -14.49
CA LEU A 417 -1.28 -11.07 -14.10
C LEU A 417 -2.20 -10.51 -15.19
N GLN A 418 -1.89 -10.77 -16.47
CA GLN A 418 -2.63 -10.28 -17.65
C GLN A 418 -2.86 -8.77 -17.70
N VAL A 419 -2.08 -7.99 -16.93
CA VAL A 419 -2.15 -6.54 -16.85
C VAL A 419 -0.73 -6.01 -16.83
N THR A 420 -0.39 -5.13 -17.79
CA THR A 420 0.90 -4.44 -17.83
C THR A 420 0.76 -2.95 -17.51
N ASP A 421 -0.35 -2.55 -16.91
CA ASP A 421 -0.52 -1.19 -16.40
C ASP A 421 0.57 -0.86 -15.36
N PRO A 422 1.33 0.23 -15.53
CA PRO A 422 2.41 0.60 -14.61
C PRO A 422 1.98 0.73 -13.16
N THR A 423 0.76 1.20 -12.91
CA THR A 423 0.22 1.36 -11.54
C THR A 423 -0.04 0.01 -10.90
N VAL A 424 -0.61 -0.93 -11.67
CA VAL A 424 -0.90 -2.29 -11.22
C VAL A 424 0.39 -3.08 -11.02
N LEU A 425 1.32 -3.05 -11.98
CA LEU A 425 2.63 -3.69 -11.85
C LEU A 425 3.38 -3.15 -10.62
N PHE A 426 3.33 -1.83 -10.40
CA PHE A 426 3.89 -1.20 -9.22
C PHE A 426 3.22 -1.68 -7.93
N ALA A 427 1.89 -1.76 -7.88
CA ALA A 427 1.16 -2.27 -6.73
C ALA A 427 1.53 -3.73 -6.39
N HIS A 428 1.89 -4.53 -7.41
CA HIS A 428 2.37 -5.90 -7.26
C HIS A 428 3.89 -6.01 -7.06
N ARG A 429 4.61 -4.89 -6.94
CA ARG A 429 6.08 -4.83 -6.80
C ARG A 429 6.83 -5.49 -7.97
N MET A 430 6.17 -5.57 -9.13
CA MET A 430 6.76 -6.07 -10.37
C MET A 430 7.59 -4.96 -11.03
N PRO A 431 8.68 -5.30 -11.73
CA PRO A 431 9.32 -4.37 -12.65
C PRO A 431 8.29 -3.80 -13.64
N LEU A 432 8.51 -2.59 -14.14
CA LEU A 432 7.71 -2.08 -15.26
C LEU A 432 7.96 -2.95 -16.49
N PHE A 433 6.95 -3.13 -17.33
CA PHE A 433 7.02 -4.07 -18.44
C PHE A 433 8.18 -3.73 -19.42
N HIS A 434 8.34 -2.46 -19.83
CA HIS A 434 9.49 -2.05 -20.62
C HIS A 434 10.85 -2.32 -19.94
N VAL A 435 10.96 -2.15 -18.62
CA VAL A 435 12.21 -2.41 -17.88
C VAL A 435 12.51 -3.91 -17.91
N PHE A 436 11.48 -4.74 -17.75
CA PHE A 436 11.61 -6.18 -17.92
C PHE A 436 12.16 -6.51 -19.31
N LEU A 437 11.54 -6.01 -20.39
CA LEU A 437 12.00 -6.26 -21.76
C LEU A 437 13.45 -5.80 -21.98
N GLU A 438 13.79 -4.59 -21.53
CA GLU A 438 15.13 -4.02 -21.66
C GLU A 438 16.18 -4.86 -20.94
N LYS A 439 15.94 -5.24 -19.68
CA LYS A 439 16.93 -5.96 -18.86
C LYS A 439 16.98 -7.45 -19.18
N SER A 440 15.90 -8.03 -19.69
CA SER A 440 15.85 -9.45 -20.04
C SER A 440 16.45 -9.72 -21.42
N THR A 441 16.40 -8.78 -22.36
CA THR A 441 16.87 -8.98 -23.73
C THR A 441 18.32 -9.45 -23.83
N PRO A 442 19.31 -8.85 -23.13
CA PRO A 442 20.69 -9.33 -23.19
C PRO A 442 20.84 -10.78 -22.70
N ILE A 443 20.13 -11.16 -21.63
CA ILE A 443 20.17 -12.51 -21.04
C ILE A 443 19.58 -13.53 -22.00
N VAL A 444 18.38 -13.22 -22.53
CA VAL A 444 17.64 -14.12 -23.42
C VAL A 444 18.39 -14.32 -24.73
N THR A 445 18.92 -13.24 -25.31
CA THR A 445 19.66 -13.30 -26.57
C THR A 445 20.98 -14.06 -26.42
N ASP A 446 21.67 -13.92 -25.29
CA ASP A 446 22.90 -14.66 -25.01
C ASP A 446 22.63 -16.17 -24.87
N VAL A 447 21.55 -16.57 -24.21
CA VAL A 447 21.26 -17.99 -23.95
C VAL A 447 20.53 -18.68 -25.11
N LEU A 448 19.58 -18.01 -25.75
CA LEU A 448 18.72 -18.60 -26.78
C LEU A 448 19.07 -18.17 -28.21
N GLY A 449 20.01 -17.23 -28.36
CA GLY A 449 20.25 -16.54 -29.63
C GLY A 449 19.13 -15.58 -30.02
N VAL A 450 19.37 -14.74 -31.02
CA VAL A 450 18.43 -13.68 -31.46
C VAL A 450 17.05 -14.24 -31.84
N GLN A 451 17.00 -15.33 -32.63
CA GLN A 451 15.74 -15.92 -33.09
C GLN A 451 15.01 -16.68 -31.97
N GLY A 452 15.75 -17.37 -31.10
CA GLY A 452 15.19 -18.03 -29.93
C GLY A 452 14.62 -17.01 -28.95
N GLY A 453 15.33 -15.90 -28.72
CA GLY A 453 14.86 -14.81 -27.87
C GLY A 453 13.63 -14.10 -28.42
N ARG A 454 13.59 -13.83 -29.73
CA ARG A 454 12.38 -13.30 -30.39
C ARG A 454 11.18 -14.22 -30.15
N SER A 455 11.36 -15.52 -30.33
CA SER A 455 10.31 -16.52 -30.11
C SER A 455 9.88 -16.59 -28.64
N TRP A 456 10.84 -16.47 -27.73
CA TRP A 456 10.61 -16.46 -26.28
C TRP A 456 9.75 -15.28 -25.85
N PHE A 457 10.08 -14.07 -26.29
CA PHE A 457 9.28 -12.87 -26.05
C PHE A 457 7.90 -12.97 -26.71
N ALA A 458 7.84 -13.36 -27.98
CA ALA A 458 6.58 -13.50 -28.73
C ALA A 458 5.58 -14.46 -28.07
N SER A 459 6.06 -15.49 -27.35
CA SER A 459 5.20 -16.41 -26.60
C SER A 459 4.36 -15.75 -25.49
N MET A 460 4.72 -14.52 -25.06
CA MET A 460 3.93 -13.77 -24.08
C MET A 460 2.69 -13.10 -24.70
N LEU A 461 2.70 -12.77 -25.99
CA LEU A 461 1.63 -11.99 -26.66
C LEU A 461 0.20 -12.49 -26.42
N PRO A 462 -0.10 -13.80 -26.43
CA PRO A 462 -1.46 -14.29 -26.19
C PRO A 462 -1.99 -14.00 -24.78
N HIS A 463 -1.11 -13.67 -23.83
CA HIS A 463 -1.41 -13.58 -22.41
C HIS A 463 -1.34 -12.16 -21.84
N LEU A 464 -0.98 -11.16 -22.65
CA LEU A 464 -0.89 -9.77 -22.22
C LEU A 464 -2.20 -9.02 -22.47
N ASP A 465 -2.39 -7.90 -21.77
CA ASP A 465 -3.41 -6.92 -22.12
C ASP A 465 -3.05 -6.17 -23.42
N GLU A 466 -3.98 -5.37 -23.95
CA GLU A 466 -3.78 -4.64 -25.20
C GLU A 466 -2.58 -3.69 -25.15
N ARG A 467 -2.30 -3.09 -23.98
CA ARG A 467 -1.13 -2.26 -23.78
C ARG A 467 0.15 -3.08 -23.89
N GLY A 468 0.26 -4.18 -23.16
CA GLY A 468 1.42 -5.06 -23.17
C GLY A 468 1.66 -5.66 -24.55
N LYS A 469 0.61 -6.03 -25.28
CA LYS A 469 0.71 -6.48 -26.68
C LYS A 469 1.29 -5.41 -27.61
N ALA A 470 0.83 -4.17 -27.48
CA ALA A 470 1.34 -3.06 -28.29
C ALA A 470 2.81 -2.76 -27.96
N GLU A 471 3.15 -2.71 -26.67
CA GLU A 471 4.51 -2.46 -26.19
C GLU A 471 5.49 -3.56 -26.62
N LEU A 472 5.09 -4.83 -26.48
CA LEU A 472 5.88 -5.99 -26.89
C LEU A 472 6.04 -6.08 -28.40
N SER A 473 4.97 -5.86 -29.18
CA SER A 473 5.08 -5.84 -30.65
C SER A 473 6.07 -4.76 -31.11
N ALA A 474 5.96 -3.55 -30.55
CA ALA A 474 6.91 -2.46 -30.84
C ALA A 474 8.35 -2.76 -30.40
N TRP A 475 8.54 -3.56 -29.35
CA TRP A 475 9.85 -4.05 -28.94
C TRP A 475 10.42 -5.04 -29.97
N LEU A 476 9.62 -6.04 -30.35
CA LEU A 476 10.01 -7.05 -31.33
C LEU A 476 10.33 -6.44 -32.71
N ASP A 477 9.60 -5.40 -33.10
CA ASP A 477 9.84 -4.70 -34.37
C ASP A 477 11.16 -3.90 -34.37
N ARG A 478 11.50 -3.27 -33.24
CA ARG A 478 12.79 -2.57 -33.05
C ARG A 478 13.97 -3.53 -33.17
N GLU A 479 13.89 -4.67 -32.51
CA GLU A 479 14.93 -5.72 -32.55
C GLU A 479 15.09 -6.39 -33.93
N SER A 480 14.14 -6.19 -34.87
CA SER A 480 14.26 -6.68 -36.27
C SER A 480 14.97 -5.72 -37.22
N THR A 481 15.28 -4.50 -36.81
CA THR A 481 15.95 -3.53 -37.69
C THR A 481 17.45 -3.59 -37.45
N PRO A 482 18.28 -4.07 -38.40
CA PRO A 482 19.73 -4.00 -38.23
C PRO A 482 20.16 -2.53 -38.16
N ALA A 483 21.05 -2.23 -37.22
CA ALA A 483 21.74 -0.94 -37.14
C ALA A 483 22.64 -0.72 -38.37
#